data_AF-A0A352XLS1-F1
#
_entry.id   AF-A0A352XLS1-F1
#
_cell.length_a   1.000
_cell.length_b   1.000
_cell.length_c   1.000
_cell.angle_alpha   90.00
_cell.angle_beta   90.00
_cell.angle_gamma   90.00
#
_symmetry.space_group_name_H-M   'P 1'
#
loop_
_entity.id
_entity.type
_entity.pdbx_description
1 polymer ?
#
loop_
_entity_poly.entity_id
_entity_poly.type
_entity_poly.pdbx_seq_one_letter_code
_entity_poly.pdbx_strand_id
1 'polypeptide(L)' 'MGTKAFAVALAALGAGLGIGILGSKAAEGTGRNPGAATPILVISIILAALIEGVFILSAFAVTYTP' A
#
# COMPACT_ATOMS: atom_id res chain seq x y z
N MET A 1 -0.60 22.40 12.85
CA MET A 1 0.59 21.73 12.24
C MET A 1 0.80 20.31 12.78
N GLY A 2 0.74 20.05 14.09
CA GLY A 2 1.00 18.72 14.66
C GLY A 2 0.02 17.61 14.27
N THR A 3 -1.28 17.92 14.17
CA THR A 3 -2.34 16.96 13.79
C THR A 3 -2.16 16.41 12.38
N LYS A 4 -1.81 17.25 11.41
CA LYS A 4 -1.54 16.83 10.03
C LYS A 4 -0.32 15.90 9.95
N ALA A 5 0.78 16.24 10.62
CA ALA A 5 1.98 15.40 10.61
C ALA A 5 1.70 14.01 11.18
N PHE A 6 0.93 13.94 12.27
CA PHE A 6 0.54 12.67 12.88
C PHE A 6 -0.37 11.84 11.95
N ALA A 7 -1.37 12.46 11.32
CA ALA A 7 -2.27 11.76 10.40
C ALA A 7 -1.53 11.22 9.15
N VAL A 8 -0.63 12.01 8.57
CA VAL A 8 0.21 11.58 7.44
C VAL A 8 1.14 10.43 7.86
N ALA A 9 1.72 10.49 9.06
CA ALA A 9 2.57 9.41 9.57
C ALA A 9 1.78 8.09 9.75
N LEU A 10 0.54 8.16 10.24
CA LEU A 10 -0.34 6.99 10.34
C LEU A 10 -0.73 6.46 8.96
N ALA A 11 -1.04 7.33 8.00
CA ALA A 11 -1.32 6.93 6.62
C ALA A 11 -0.10 6.24 5.99
N ALA A 12 1.10 6.79 6.17
CA ALA A 12 2.34 6.21 5.67
C ALA A 12 2.63 4.85 6.32
N LEU A 13 2.39 4.71 7.63
CA LEU A 13 2.54 3.45 8.35
C LEU A 13 1.58 2.38 7.79
N GLY A 14 0.31 2.74 7.60
CA GLY A 14 -0.69 1.83 7.04
C GLY A 14 -0.34 1.38 5.61
N ALA A 15 0.08 2.32 4.77
CA ALA A 15 0.51 2.04 3.39
C ALA A 15 1.75 1.15 3.35
N GLY A 16 2.78 1.50 4.13
CA GLY A 16 4.03 0.74 4.22
C GLY A 16 3.83 -0.70 4.70
N LEU A 17 2.98 -0.90 5.70
CA LEU A 17 2.61 -2.25 6.16
C LEU A 17 1.81 -3.00 5.09
N GLY A 18 0.84 -2.35 4.47
CA GLY A 18 0.02 -2.95 3.41
C GLY A 18 0.86 -3.42 2.23
N ILE A 19 1.74 -2.55 1.70
CA ILE A 19 2.59 -2.87 0.55
C ILE A 19 3.65 -3.92 0.90
N GLY A 20 4.21 -3.88 2.12
CA GLY A 20 5.15 -4.87 2.61
C GLY A 20 4.53 -6.27 2.71
N ILE A 21 3.33 -6.38 3.29
CA ILE A 21 2.60 -7.64 3.37
C ILE A 21 2.24 -8.15 1.97
N LEU A 22 1.72 -7.29 1.10
CA LEU A 22 1.41 -7.64 -0.29
C LEU A 22 2.63 -8.20 -1.01
N GLY A 23 3.77 -7.51 -0.94
CA GLY A 23 5.02 -7.95 -1.57
C GLY A 23 5.48 -9.30 -1.04
N SER A 24 5.43 -9.51 0.29
CA SER A 24 5.81 -10.79 0.90
C SER A 24 4.94 -11.95 0.40
N LYS A 25 3.63 -11.74 0.26
CA LYS A 25 2.68 -12.77 -0.20
C LYS A 25 2.78 -13.02 -1.71
N ALA A 26 3.06 -11.98 -2.49
CA ALA A 26 3.36 -12.13 -3.91
C ALA A 26 4.64 -12.95 -4.13
N ALA A 27 5.69 -12.68 -3.35
CA ALA A 27 6.95 -13.45 -3.39
C ALA A 27 6.75 -14.90 -2.95
N GLU A 28 6.03 -15.14 -1.84
CA GLU A 28 5.69 -16.49 -1.36
C GLU A 28 4.89 -17.26 -2.42
N GLY A 29 3.83 -16.65 -2.98
CA GLY A 29 2.99 -17.28 -4.00
C GLY A 29 3.76 -17.61 -5.27
N THR A 30 4.62 -16.69 -5.73
CA THR A 30 5.46 -16.91 -6.91
C THR A 30 6.50 -17.99 -6.67
N GLY A 31 7.12 -18.04 -5.49
CA GLY A 31 8.08 -19.09 -5.12
C GLY A 31 7.44 -20.47 -5.04
N ARG A 32 6.19 -20.57 -4.58
CA ARG A 32 5.44 -21.84 -4.51
C ARG A 32 4.92 -22.30 -5.87
N ASN A 33 4.61 -21.37 -6.77
CA ASN A 33 4.18 -21.67 -8.13
C ASN A 33 4.76 -20.66 -9.14
N PRO A 34 5.99 -20.91 -9.65
CA PRO A 34 6.65 -20.00 -10.58
C PRO A 34 5.87 -19.76 -11.88
N GLY A 35 5.07 -20.74 -12.32
CA GLY A 35 4.21 -20.61 -13.51
C GLY A 35 3.09 -19.57 -13.36
N ALA A 36 2.78 -19.14 -12.13
CA ALA A 36 1.77 -18.12 -11.85
C ALA A 36 2.36 -16.71 -11.64
N ALA A 37 3.65 -16.49 -11.92
CA ALA A 37 4.32 -15.20 -11.68
C ALA A 37 3.59 -14.01 -12.33
N THR A 38 3.18 -14.14 -13.60
CA THR A 38 2.50 -13.05 -14.32
C THR A 38 1.11 -12.75 -13.75
N PRO A 39 0.20 -13.73 -13.55
CA PRO A 39 -1.06 -13.49 -12.84
C PRO A 39 -0.89 -12.85 -11.46
N ILE A 40 0.08 -13.30 -10.67
CA ILE A 40 0.39 -12.73 -9.35
C ILE A 40 0.85 -11.28 -9.47
N LEU A 41 1.76 -10.98 -10.41
CA LEU A 41 2.21 -9.62 -10.68
C LEU A 41 1.05 -8.69 -11.03
N VAL A 42 0.14 -9.13 -11.91
CA VAL A 42 -1.01 -8.32 -12.35
C VAL A 42 -1.91 -7.96 -11.17
N ILE A 43 -2.31 -8.94 -10.35
CA ILE A 43 -3.14 -8.65 -9.18
C ILE A 43 -2.39 -7.81 -8.14
N SER A 44 -1.09 -8.05 -7.96
CA SER A 44 -0.25 -7.28 -7.05
C SER A 44 -0.16 -5.81 -7.44
N ILE A 45 -0.04 -5.46 -8.73
CA ILE A 45 0.00 -4.07 -9.18
C ILE A 45 -1.35 -3.37 -8.92
N ILE A 46 -2.48 -4.04 -9.17
CA ILE A 46 -3.82 -3.47 -8.92
C ILE A 46 -4.01 -3.18 -7.42
N LEU A 47 -3.65 -4.14 -6.57
CA LEU A 47 -3.76 -3.99 -5.12
C LEU A 47 -2.74 -2.98 -4.57
N ALA A 48 -1.52 -2.93 -5.10
CA ALA A 48 -0.54 -1.89 -4.77
C ALA A 48 -1.08 -0.50 -5.12
N ALA A 49 -1.71 -0.33 -6.29
CA ALA A 49 -2.33 0.92 -6.68
C ALA A 49 -3.48 1.32 -5.74
N LEU A 50 -4.24 0.35 -5.22
CA LEU A 50 -5.28 0.63 -4.22
C LEU A 50 -4.68 1.09 -2.88
N ILE A 51 -3.60 0.43 -2.42
CA ILE A 51 -2.89 0.82 -1.19
C ILE A 51 -2.35 2.25 -1.30
N GLU A 52 -1.64 2.55 -2.40
CA GLU A 52 -1.08 3.87 -2.66
C GLU A 52 -2.17 4.93 -2.89
N GLY A 53 -3.29 4.56 -3.53
CA GLY A 53 -4.44 5.44 -3.71
C GLY A 53 -5.02 5.89 -2.36
N VAL A 54 -5.21 4.97 -1.42
CA VAL A 54 -5.68 5.29 -0.06
C VAL A 54 -4.68 6.17 0.69
N PHE A 55 -3.38 5.89 0.54
CA PHE A 55 -2.33 6.72 1.11
C PHE A 55 -2.40 8.16 0.60
N ILE A 56 -2.43 8.35 -0.72
CA ILE A 56 -2.45 9.68 -1.34
C ILE A 56 -3.69 10.47 -0.91
N LEU A 57 -4.87 9.84 -0.89
CA LEU A 57 -6.10 10.48 -0.44
C LEU A 57 -6.00 10.93 1.02
N SER A 58 -5.49 10.06 1.89
CA SER A 58 -5.37 10.34 3.33
C SER A 58 -4.31 11.41 3.62
N ALA A 59 -3.18 11.37 2.92
CA ALA A 59 -2.06 12.26 3.18
C ALA A 59 -2.25 13.66 2.59
N PHE A 60 -2.91 13.77 1.42
CA PHE A 60 -2.93 15.00 0.64
C PHE A 60 -4.33 15.54 0.32
N ALA A 61 -5.33 14.68 0.15
CA ALA A 61 -6.68 15.13 -0.24
C ALA A 61 -7.52 15.56 0.97
N VAL A 62 -7.26 14.99 2.16
CA VAL A 62 -7.95 15.39 3.39
C VAL A 62 -7.44 16.75 3.88
N THR A 63 -8.36 17.69 4.09
CA THR A 63 -8.05 19.00 4.68
C THR A 63 -8.01 18.86 6.20
N TYR A 64 -6.83 19.05 6.79
CA TYR A 64 -6.66 19.10 8.23
C TYR A 64 -6.80 20.55 8.70
N THR A 65 -7.98 20.89 9.21
CA THR A 65 -8.20 22.18 9.89
C THR A 65 -7.30 22.26 11.12
N PRO A 66 -6.67 23.42 11.41
CA PRO A 66 -5.83 23.60 12.60
C PRO A 66 -6.55 23.28 13.91
#